data_AF-A0A7Y9B0Z1-F1
#
_entry.id   AF-A0A7Y9B0Z1-F1
#
_cell.length_a   1.000
_cell.length_b   1.000
_cell.length_c   1.000
_cell.angle_alpha   90.00
_cell.angle_beta   90.00
_cell.angle_gamma   90.00
#
_symmetry.space_group_name_H-M   'P 1'
#
loop_
_entity.id
_entity.type
_entity.pdbx_description
1 polymer ?
#
loop_
_entity_poly.entity_id
_entity_poly.type
_entity_poly.pdbx_seq_one_letter_code
_entity_poly.pdbx_strand_id
1 'polypeptide(L)'
;MVTKKIKISNISQDKESWLLAVYITYFVPFVESYFGKDFTVSNWILVFVGIVLLILSKNTVNNPILKIVGYKIYSIETEQGVDMTLITKKELRNRNSLSRVVRLFEYYVMEV
;
A
#
# COMPACT_ATOMS: atom_id res chain seq x y z
N MET A 1 1.38 -10.91 20.81
CA MET A 1 0.99 -9.61 20.21
C MET A 1 0.55 -8.68 21.33
N VAL A 2 1.17 -7.49 21.45
CA VAL A 2 0.83 -6.52 22.51
C VAL A 2 -0.18 -5.53 21.94
N THR A 3 -1.40 -5.52 22.49
CA THR A 3 -2.42 -4.50 22.21
C THR A 3 -2.09 -3.24 23.00
N LYS A 4 -1.76 -2.14 22.31
CA LYS A 4 -1.46 -0.85 22.95
C LYS A 4 -2.43 0.21 22.44
N LYS A 5 -2.92 1.06 23.35
CA LYS A 5 -3.71 2.24 22.98
C LYS A 5 -2.75 3.32 22.49
N ILE A 6 -2.71 3.55 21.18
CA ILE A 6 -1.89 4.61 20.58
C ILE A 6 -2.77 5.86 20.43
N LYS A 7 -2.27 7.00 20.90
CA LYS A 7 -2.91 8.30 20.67
C LYS A 7 -2.37 8.91 19.39
N ILE A 8 -3.30 9.30 18.51
CA ILE A 8 -3.00 9.75 17.16
C ILE A 8 -3.12 11.28 17.10
N SER A 9 -2.04 11.93 16.72
CA SER A 9 -1.98 13.36 16.49
C SER A 9 -2.35 13.75 15.08
N ASN A 10 -2.18 12.90 14.06
CA ASN A 10 -2.60 13.19 12.69
C ASN A 10 -2.95 11.94 11.88
N ILE A 11 -3.84 12.08 10.89
CA ILE A 11 -4.18 11.01 9.94
C ILE A 11 -4.13 11.61 8.54
N SER A 12 -3.33 11.02 7.67
CA SER A 12 -3.33 11.28 6.24
C SER A 12 -3.60 9.99 5.47
N GLN A 13 -4.32 10.12 4.36
CA GLN A 13 -4.58 9.01 3.45
C GLN A 13 -4.04 9.38 2.09
N ASP A 14 -3.06 8.62 1.61
CA ASP A 14 -2.59 8.78 0.24
C ASP A 14 -3.64 8.28 -0.74
N LYS A 15 -4.15 9.20 -1.54
CA LYS A 15 -5.14 8.95 -2.60
C LYS A 15 -4.46 8.47 -3.89
N GLU A 16 -3.46 7.61 -3.79
CA GLU A 16 -2.70 7.19 -4.95
C GLU A 16 -3.42 6.10 -5.74
N SER A 17 -4.40 6.53 -6.56
CA SER A 17 -5.13 5.66 -7.49
C SER A 17 -4.31 5.30 -8.74
N TRP A 18 -3.25 6.06 -9.04
CA TRP A 18 -2.45 5.90 -10.24
C TRP A 18 -1.55 4.64 -10.19
N LEU A 19 -1.15 4.20 -9.00
CA LEU A 19 -0.32 3.00 -8.80
C LEU A 19 -1.00 1.73 -9.32
N LEU A 20 -2.33 1.63 -9.21
CA LEU A 20 -3.08 0.51 -9.77
C LEU A 20 -2.98 0.45 -11.30
N ALA A 21 -3.03 1.61 -11.96
CA ALA A 21 -2.84 1.68 -13.41
C ALA A 21 -1.41 1.26 -13.80
N VAL A 22 -0.40 1.63 -13.01
CA VAL A 22 0.99 1.17 -13.22
C VAL A 22 1.08 -0.36 -13.09
N TYR A 23 0.49 -0.95 -12.05
CA TYR A 23 0.48 -2.41 -11.88
C TYR A 23 -0.21 -3.13 -13.05
N ILE A 24 -1.32 -2.59 -13.56
CA ILE A 24 -2.05 -3.18 -14.70
C ILE A 24 -1.21 -3.08 -15.97
N THR A 25 -0.68 -1.90 -16.30
CA THR A 25 0.20 -1.69 -17.48
C THR A 25 1.40 -2.63 -17.44
N TYR A 26 1.95 -2.88 -16.25
CA TYR A 26 3.06 -3.81 -16.07
C TYR A 26 2.69 -5.28 -16.33
N PHE A 27 1.43 -5.66 -16.10
CA PHE A 27 0.97 -7.03 -16.29
C PHE A 27 0.68 -7.37 -17.77
N VAL A 28 0.46 -6.35 -18.61
CA VAL A 28 0.18 -6.48 -20.06
C VAL A 28 1.19 -7.38 -20.79
N PRO A 29 2.52 -7.19 -20.70
CA PRO A 29 3.49 -8.03 -21.42
C PRO A 29 3.45 -9.51 -21.00
N PHE A 30 3.01 -9.81 -19.77
CA PHE A 30 2.85 -11.19 -19.30
C PHE A 30 1.59 -11.84 -19.86
N VAL A 31 0.49 -11.08 -19.94
CA VAL A 31 -0.74 -11.54 -20.60
C VAL A 31 -0.47 -11.80 -22.09
N GLU A 32 0.19 -10.86 -22.77
CA GLU A 32 0.58 -11.03 -24.17
C GLU A 32 1.49 -12.23 -24.39
N SER A 33 2.46 -12.48 -23.50
CA SER A 33 3.31 -13.67 -23.60
C SER A 33 2.62 -14.98 -23.21
N TYR A 34 1.55 -14.96 -22.42
CA TYR A 34 0.79 -16.18 -22.13
C TYR A 34 -0.08 -16.60 -23.31
N PHE A 35 -0.63 -15.62 -24.05
CA PHE A 35 -1.45 -15.86 -25.24
C PHE A 35 -0.64 -15.93 -26.55
N GLY A 36 0.52 -15.28 -26.61
CA GLY A 36 1.46 -15.28 -27.73
C GLY A 36 2.63 -16.24 -27.51
N LYS A 37 3.16 -16.84 -28.58
CA LYS A 37 4.15 -17.92 -28.48
C LYS A 37 5.56 -17.47 -28.06
N ASP A 38 5.89 -16.18 -28.03
CA ASP A 38 7.25 -15.70 -27.77
C ASP A 38 7.30 -14.37 -26.98
N PHE A 39 8.19 -14.27 -25.98
CA PHE A 39 8.46 -13.06 -25.20
C PHE A 39 9.47 -12.17 -25.94
N THR A 40 9.00 -11.09 -26.59
CA THR A 40 9.88 -10.22 -27.40
C THR A 40 10.76 -9.30 -26.53
N VAL A 41 11.81 -8.73 -27.14
CA VAL A 41 12.69 -7.74 -26.48
C VAL A 41 11.92 -6.50 -26.02
N SER A 42 10.85 -6.11 -26.74
CA SER A 42 9.98 -4.98 -26.35
C SER A 42 9.26 -5.26 -25.02
N ASN A 43 8.80 -6.49 -24.80
CA ASN A 43 8.17 -6.90 -23.55
C ASN A 43 9.16 -6.82 -22.38
N TRP A 44 10.44 -7.18 -22.59
CA TRP A 44 11.49 -7.03 -21.57
C TRP A 44 11.78 -5.58 -21.20
N ILE A 45 11.69 -4.65 -22.17
CA ILE A 45 11.85 -3.22 -21.91
C ILE A 45 10.68 -2.70 -21.05
N LEU A 46 9.44 -3.10 -21.35
CA LEU A 46 8.27 -2.77 -20.53
C LEU A 46 8.40 -3.29 -19.09
N VAL A 47 8.90 -4.52 -18.94
CA VAL A 47 9.21 -5.12 -17.64
C VAL A 47 10.32 -4.34 -16.91
N PHE A 48 11.38 -3.95 -17.60
CA PHE A 48 12.46 -3.17 -16.97
C PHE A 48 11.98 -1.79 -16.50
N VAL A 49 11.24 -1.06 -17.35
CA VAL A 49 10.68 0.26 -17.03
C VAL A 49 9.72 0.18 -15.85
N GLY A 50 8.87 -0.84 -15.80
CA GLY A 50 7.96 -1.03 -14.67
C GLY A 50 8.69 -1.34 -13.36
N ILE A 51 9.74 -2.16 -13.37
CA ILE A 51 10.57 -2.40 -12.18
C ILE A 51 11.21 -1.09 -11.70
N VAL A 52 11.75 -0.28 -12.62
CA VAL A 52 12.34 1.02 -12.28
C VAL A 52 11.30 1.97 -11.68
N LEU A 53 10.10 2.05 -12.25
CA LEU A 53 9.01 2.88 -11.71
C LEU A 53 8.50 2.37 -10.36
N LEU A 54 8.46 1.06 -10.13
CA LEU A 54 8.12 0.48 -8.83
C LEU A 54 9.17 0.79 -7.76
N ILE A 55 10.45 0.71 -8.10
CA ILE A 55 11.54 1.08 -7.18
C ILE A 55 11.52 2.59 -6.89
N LEU A 56 11.21 3.42 -7.88
CA LEU A 56 11.06 4.87 -7.73
C LEU A 56 9.78 5.26 -6.99
N SER A 57 8.77 4.38 -6.94
CA SER A 57 7.57 4.55 -6.13
C SER A 57 7.92 4.34 -4.66
N LYS A 58 8.41 5.42 -4.03
CA LYS A 58 8.81 5.48 -2.61
C LYS A 58 7.66 5.15 -1.62
N ASN A 59 6.43 5.04 -2.11
CA ASN A 59 5.22 4.80 -1.32
C ASN A 59 4.69 3.37 -1.52
N THR A 60 5.54 2.36 -1.33
CA THR A 60 5.16 0.93 -1.39
C THR A 60 4.30 0.48 -0.20
N VAL A 61 3.47 1.36 0.34
CA VAL A 61 2.51 1.03 1.40
C VAL A 61 1.16 0.65 0.80
N ASN A 62 0.87 1.05 -0.45
CA ASN A 62 -0.42 0.77 -1.09
C ASN A 62 -0.45 -0.65 -1.68
N ASN A 63 -0.62 -1.65 -0.82
CA ASN A 63 -0.70 -3.06 -1.24
C ASN A 63 -2.07 -3.33 -1.91
N PRO A 64 -2.12 -3.66 -3.22
CA PRO A 64 -3.36 -3.89 -3.94
C PRO A 64 -4.15 -5.07 -3.37
N ILE A 65 -3.47 -6.10 -2.85
CA ILE A 65 -4.12 -7.26 -2.23
C ILE A 65 -4.89 -6.82 -0.98
N LEU A 66 -4.27 -6.01 -0.12
CA LEU A 66 -4.94 -5.46 1.07
C LEU A 66 -6.17 -4.63 0.68
N LYS A 67 -6.05 -3.81 -0.37
CA LYS A 67 -7.16 -3.00 -0.90
C LYS A 67 -8.31 -3.85 -1.45
N ILE A 68 -8.01 -4.92 -2.18
CA ILE A 68 -9.01 -5.87 -2.70
C ILE A 68 -9.73 -6.59 -1.55
N VAL A 69 -9.01 -6.94 -0.49
CA VAL A 69 -9.58 -7.57 0.73
C VAL A 69 -10.35 -6.55 1.60
N GLY A 70 -10.41 -5.28 1.18
CA GLY A 70 -11.18 -4.21 1.84
C GLY A 70 -10.44 -3.49 2.97
N TYR A 71 -9.12 -3.70 3.09
CA TYR A 71 -8.29 -2.91 3.99
C TYR A 71 -7.90 -1.57 3.34
N LYS A 72 -7.84 -0.56 4.19
CA LYS A 72 -7.42 0.81 3.90
C LYS A 72 -6.15 1.09 4.70
N ILE A 73 -5.28 1.87 4.09
CA ILE A 73 -3.96 2.16 4.61
C ILE A 73 -3.86 3.67 4.81
N TYR A 74 -3.46 4.05 6.02
CA TYR A 74 -3.37 5.43 6.46
C TYR A 74 -1.97 5.67 7.03
N SER A 75 -1.39 6.84 6.76
CA SER A 75 -0.26 7.31 7.54
C SER A 75 -0.80 8.03 8.78
N ILE A 76 -0.34 7.61 9.95
CA ILE A 76 -0.72 8.18 11.23
C ILE A 76 0.50 8.76 11.93
N GLU A 77 0.36 9.97 12.44
CA GLU A 77 1.36 10.57 13.30
C GLU A 77 0.92 10.32 14.75
N THR A 78 1.83 9.86 15.60
CA THR A 78 1.57 9.69 17.03
C THR A 78 1.82 10.99 17.79
N GLU A 79 1.23 11.14 18.99
CA GLU A 79 1.55 12.30 19.87
C GLU A 79 3.05 12.43 20.22
N GLN A 80 3.82 11.36 20.01
CA GLN A 80 5.27 11.33 20.22
C GLN A 80 6.05 11.81 18.97
N GLY A 81 5.36 12.25 17.92
CA GLY A 81 5.96 12.70 16.66
C GLY A 81 6.50 11.57 15.78
N VAL A 82 6.10 10.32 16.04
CA VAL A 82 6.50 9.16 15.23
C VAL A 82 5.42 8.88 14.20
N ASP A 83 5.81 8.87 12.94
CA ASP A 83 4.97 8.45 11.82
C ASP A 83 4.91 6.92 11.73
N MET A 84 3.69 6.40 11.59
CA MET A 84 3.42 4.97 11.48
C MET A 84 2.40 4.71 10.38
N THR A 85 2.48 3.54 9.76
CA THR A 85 1.46 3.04 8.84
C THR A 85 0.39 2.28 9.62
N LEU A 86 -0.86 2.71 9.45
CA LEU A 86 -2.04 2.04 9.97
C LEU A 86 -2.79 1.28 8.87
N ILE A 87 -3.12 0.02 9.16
CA ILE A 87 -3.95 -0.84 8.32
C ILE A 87 -5.30 -1.07 9.04
N THR A 88 -6.42 -0.68 8.42
CA THR A 88 -7.77 -0.88 8.97
C THR A 88 -8.79 -1.15 7.89
N LYS A 89 -9.86 -1.89 8.19
CA LYS A 89 -11.03 -2.01 7.29
C LYS A 89 -12.00 -0.83 7.41
N LYS A 90 -11.91 -0.06 8.50
CA LYS A 90 -12.80 1.06 8.77
C LYS A 90 -12.37 2.30 8.01
N GLU A 91 -13.35 3.14 7.72
CA GLU A 91 -13.11 4.44 7.10
C GLU A 91 -12.88 5.48 8.19
N LEU A 92 -11.66 6.00 8.28
CA LEU A 92 -11.27 6.93 9.34
C LEU A 92 -11.62 8.35 8.93
N ARG A 93 -12.71 8.92 9.48
CA ARG A 93 -13.04 10.35 9.32
C ARG A 93 -12.40 11.24 10.38
N ASN A 94 -12.03 10.69 11.53
CA ASN A 94 -11.46 11.44 12.66
C ASN A 94 -10.51 10.56 13.48
N ARG A 95 -9.53 11.19 14.15
CA ARG A 95 -8.51 10.56 15.01
C ARG A 95 -9.09 9.72 16.14
N ASN A 96 -10.26 10.11 16.64
CA ASN A 96 -10.96 9.41 17.73
C ASN A 96 -11.69 8.13 17.29
N SER A 97 -11.77 7.86 15.98
CA SER A 97 -12.46 6.66 15.46
C SER A 97 -11.66 5.37 15.64
N LEU A 98 -10.37 5.48 15.98
CA LEU A 98 -9.53 4.32 16.29
C LEU A 98 -9.76 3.81 17.71
N SER A 99 -10.08 2.52 17.81
CA SER A 99 -10.38 1.87 19.09
C SER A 99 -9.15 1.20 19.70
N ARG A 100 -8.54 0.26 18.98
CA ARG A 100 -7.41 -0.54 19.44
C ARG A 100 -6.56 -0.95 18.25
N VAL A 101 -5.24 -0.89 18.44
CA VAL A 101 -4.28 -1.34 17.42
C VAL A 101 -3.34 -2.38 18.00
N VAL A 102 -2.90 -3.27 17.13
CA VAL A 102 -1.82 -4.22 17.36
C VAL A 102 -0.65 -3.82 16.48
N ARG A 103 0.54 -3.80 17.07
CA ARG A 103 1.79 -3.57 16.34
C ARG A 103 2.16 -4.85 15.60
N LEU A 104 2.27 -4.75 14.27
CA LEU A 104 2.73 -5.83 13.40
C LEU A 104 4.26 -5.79 13.25
N PHE A 105 4.78 -4.59 12.98
CA PHE A 105 6.21 -4.30 12.86
C PHE A 105 6.53 -2.95 13.52
N GLU A 106 7.78 -2.51 13.48
CA GLU A 106 8.22 -1.30 14.15
C GLU A 106 7.36 -0.07 13.79
N TYR A 107 7.13 0.18 12.51
CA TYR A 107 6.33 1.32 12.04
C TYR A 107 4.97 0.91 11.44
N TYR A 108 4.51 -0.32 11.70
CA TYR A 108 3.26 -0.85 11.15
C TYR A 108 2.32 -1.32 12.24
N VAL A 109 1.10 -0.80 12.20
CA VAL A 109 0.04 -1.13 13.15
C VAL A 109 -1.23 -1.52 12.40
N MET A 110 -2.01 -2.42 12.98
CA MET A 110 -3.29 -2.88 12.43
C MET A 110 -4.39 -2.69 13.45
N GLU A 111 -5.54 -2.15 13.02
CA GLU A 111 -6.73 -2.08 13.86
C GLU A 111 -7.34 -3.49 14.04
N VAL A 112 -7.71 -3.82 15.28
CA VAL A 112 -8.35 -5.09 15.67
C VAL A 112 -9.74 -4.82 16.22
#